data_AF-A0A1A8X953-F1
#
_entry.id   AF-A0A1A8X953-F1
#
_cell.length_a   1.000
_cell.length_b   1.000
_cell.length_c   1.000
_cell.angle_alpha   90.00
_cell.angle_beta   90.00
_cell.angle_gamma   90.00
#
_symmetry.space_group_name_H-M   'P 1'
#
loop_
_entity.id
_entity.type
_entity.pdbx_description
1 polymer ?
#
loop_
_entity_poly.entity_id
_entity_poly.type
_entity_poly.pdbx_seq_one_letter_code
_entity_poly.pdbx_strand_id
1 'polypeptide(L)'
;MARNVEKGRSMLNQWLKAKELSDKKSFFKIPKRVHEVDDLESAESYRKYIIKEICSKIKEIQNYSLSDQHIRELNDQINKLISIKNKWEIRIIELGGPDYQTESNTLINAHCSELKGNNNYKYFGAAKNLKGVRELLFKESDDRRKLVLKKKKEKRNLEKFVNIHYFGYCDDENEILLKEELKIQKKLEKNDLKILKRIRSLKNNN
;
A
#
# COMPACT_ATOMS: atom_id res chain seq x y z
N MET A 1 20.72 50.33 -29.16
CA MET A 1 20.31 49.52 -28.00
C MET A 1 20.87 48.11 -28.18
N ALA A 2 21.71 47.64 -27.25
CA ALA A 2 22.28 46.29 -27.30
C ALA A 2 21.18 45.21 -27.20
N ARG A 3 21.37 44.06 -27.86
CA ARG A 3 20.41 42.94 -27.83
C ARG A 3 20.26 42.39 -26.40
N ASN A 4 19.11 41.81 -26.07
CA ASN A 4 18.82 41.28 -24.72
C ASN A 4 19.90 40.28 -24.24
N VAL A 5 20.50 39.53 -25.16
CA VAL A 5 21.58 38.58 -24.90
C VAL A 5 22.88 39.28 -24.44
N GLU A 6 23.21 40.43 -25.02
CA GLU A 6 24.39 41.22 -24.65
C GLU A 6 24.18 41.94 -23.32
N LYS A 7 22.98 42.50 -23.11
CA LYS A 7 22.59 43.05 -21.80
C LYS A 7 22.66 41.98 -20.71
N GLY A 8 22.18 40.77 -20.98
CA GLY A 8 22.26 39.63 -20.06
C GLY A 8 23.68 39.13 -19.77
N ARG A 9 24.66 39.47 -20.62
CA ARG A 9 26.09 39.17 -20.46
C ARG A 9 26.91 40.30 -19.85
N SER A 10 26.33 41.46 -19.57
CA SER A 10 27.00 42.57 -18.88
C SER A 10 27.61 42.13 -17.55
N MET A 11 28.76 42.69 -17.19
CA MET A 11 29.46 42.42 -15.93
C MET A 11 28.56 42.59 -14.70
N LEU A 12 27.67 43.59 -14.70
CA LEU A 12 26.70 43.80 -13.63
C LEU A 12 25.71 42.63 -13.52
N ASN A 13 25.18 42.15 -14.64
CA ASN A 13 24.24 41.04 -14.65
C ASN A 13 24.91 39.70 -14.33
N GLN A 14 26.19 39.53 -14.71
CA GLN A 14 26.99 38.40 -14.27
C GLN A 14 27.26 38.45 -12.77
N TRP A 15 27.56 39.63 -12.21
CA TRP A 15 27.78 39.82 -10.77
C TRP A 15 26.50 39.64 -9.95
N LEU A 16 25.36 40.18 -10.40
CA LEU A 16 24.05 39.95 -9.77
C LEU A 16 23.69 38.46 -9.79
N LYS A 17 23.90 37.76 -10.91
CA LYS A 17 23.73 36.30 -10.99
C LYS A 17 24.68 35.55 -10.06
N ALA A 18 25.94 35.97 -9.95
CA ALA A 18 26.92 35.36 -9.06
C ALA A 18 26.57 35.57 -7.58
N LYS A 19 26.03 36.75 -7.23
CA LYS A 19 25.53 37.06 -5.89
C LYS A 19 24.30 36.22 -5.56
N GLU A 20 23.31 36.17 -6.46
CA GLU A 20 22.17 35.26 -6.30
C GLU A 20 22.60 33.80 -6.16
N LEU A 21 23.57 33.34 -6.97
CA LEU A 21 24.11 31.99 -6.86
C LEU A 21 24.82 31.77 -5.53
N SER A 22 25.46 32.79 -4.97
CA SER A 22 26.12 32.74 -3.66
C SER A 22 25.11 32.61 -2.52
N ASP A 23 24.01 33.35 -2.57
CA ASP A 23 22.91 33.20 -1.59
C ASP A 23 22.21 31.83 -1.72
N LYS A 24 22.25 31.28 -2.94
CA LYS A 24 21.82 29.94 -3.31
C LYS A 24 22.86 28.84 -3.06
N LYS A 25 24.08 29.13 -2.57
CA LYS A 25 25.14 28.10 -2.36
C LYS A 25 24.79 27.04 -1.30
N SER A 26 23.67 27.17 -0.60
CA SER A 26 23.01 26.05 0.08
C SER A 26 22.72 24.84 -0.84
N PHE A 27 22.77 25.02 -2.17
CA PHE A 27 22.61 23.96 -3.16
C PHE A 27 23.71 22.89 -3.19
N PHE A 28 24.92 23.12 -2.68
CA PHE A 28 26.05 22.19 -2.84
C PHE A 28 26.46 21.48 -1.55
N LYS A 29 25.65 20.47 -1.22
CA LYS A 29 26.04 19.11 -0.82
C LYS A 29 24.94 18.60 0.10
N ILE A 30 24.03 17.80 -0.45
CA ILE A 30 23.37 16.80 0.39
C ILE A 30 24.53 15.98 0.98
N PRO A 31 24.72 15.97 2.31
CA PRO A 31 25.80 15.21 2.89
C PRO A 31 25.60 13.74 2.57
N LYS A 32 26.72 13.04 2.29
CA LYS A 32 26.67 11.62 1.91
C LYS A 32 26.13 10.76 3.03
N ARG A 33 26.30 11.20 4.28
CA ARG A 33 25.80 10.55 5.48
C ARG A 33 24.71 11.41 6.10
N VAL A 34 23.58 10.79 6.37
CA VAL A 34 22.40 11.46 6.92
C VAL A 34 22.59 11.82 8.40
N HIS A 35 23.36 11.02 9.15
CA HIS A 35 23.63 11.22 10.57
C HIS A 35 24.54 12.40 10.90
N GLU A 36 25.21 13.00 9.91
CA GLU A 36 26.08 14.18 10.13
C GLU A 36 25.27 15.48 10.29
N VAL A 37 23.95 15.45 10.02
CA VAL A 37 23.07 16.62 10.12
C VAL A 37 22.17 16.47 11.33
N ASP A 38 22.31 17.40 12.27
CA ASP A 38 21.49 17.50 13.48
C ASP A 38 20.40 18.58 13.35
N ASP A 39 20.44 19.41 12.31
CA ASP A 39 19.49 20.50 12.07
C ASP A 39 18.22 20.02 11.34
N LEU A 40 17.05 20.28 11.94
CA LEU A 40 15.75 19.91 11.37
C LEU A 40 15.45 20.66 10.06
N GLU A 41 15.66 21.97 10.02
CA GLU A 41 15.38 22.82 8.85
C GLU A 41 16.22 22.42 7.63
N SER A 42 17.50 22.09 7.87
CA SER A 42 18.41 21.56 6.86
C SER A 42 17.92 20.22 6.32
N ALA A 43 17.52 19.29 7.21
CA ALA A 43 16.99 17.98 6.82
C ALA A 43 15.72 18.08 5.95
N GLU A 44 14.78 18.97 6.31
CA GLU A 44 13.60 19.22 5.49
C GLU A 44 13.94 19.83 4.12
N SER A 45 14.92 20.73 4.07
CA SER A 45 15.38 21.36 2.82
C SER A 45 15.99 20.32 1.87
N TYR A 46 16.79 19.39 2.39
CA TYR A 46 17.31 18.26 1.62
C TYR A 46 16.20 17.34 1.11
N ARG A 47 15.21 17.01 1.95
CA ARG A 47 14.02 16.24 1.52
C ARG A 47 13.31 16.93 0.36
N LYS A 48 13.00 18.23 0.48
CA LYS A 48 12.34 19.02 -0.57
C LYS A 48 13.15 19.02 -1.87
N TYR A 49 14.47 19.11 -1.77
CA TYR A 49 15.36 19.05 -2.93
C TYR A 49 15.31 17.68 -3.63
N ILE A 50 15.43 16.59 -2.88
CA ILE A 50 15.39 15.23 -3.43
C ILE A 50 14.04 14.98 -4.14
N ILE A 51 12.93 15.46 -3.57
CA ILE A 51 11.61 15.36 -4.20
C ILE A 51 11.58 16.12 -5.53
N LYS A 52 12.15 17.32 -5.61
CA LYS A 52 12.24 18.07 -6.87
C LYS A 52 13.05 17.32 -7.94
N GLU A 53 14.18 16.71 -7.56
CA GLU A 53 14.97 15.89 -8.48
C GLU A 53 14.19 14.65 -8.96
N ILE A 54 13.48 13.96 -8.06
CA ILE A 54 12.61 12.83 -8.42
C ILE A 54 11.56 13.29 -9.44
N CYS A 55 10.88 14.41 -9.19
CA CYS A 55 9.89 14.96 -10.12
C CYS A 55 10.50 15.31 -11.48
N SER A 56 11.71 15.87 -11.52
CA SER A 56 12.41 16.18 -12.77
C SER A 56 12.70 14.92 -13.59
N LYS A 57 13.19 13.86 -12.94
CA LYS A 57 13.49 12.58 -13.60
C LYS A 57 12.23 11.83 -14.03
N ILE A 58 11.14 11.93 -13.27
CA ILE A 58 9.84 11.37 -13.69
C ILE A 58 9.34 12.05 -14.96
N LYS A 59 9.48 13.38 -15.07
CA LYS A 59 9.14 14.11 -16.29
C LYS A 59 10.01 13.66 -17.46
N GLU A 60 11.29 13.42 -17.23
CA GLU A 60 12.22 12.93 -18.25
C GLU A 60 11.84 11.52 -18.74
N ILE A 61 11.47 10.61 -17.83
CA ILE A 61 10.99 9.25 -18.18
C ILE A 61 9.71 9.29 -19.03
N GLN A 62 8.86 10.29 -18.86
CA GLN A 62 7.63 10.42 -19.64
C GLN A 62 7.88 10.79 -21.11
N ASN A 63 9.09 11.25 -21.46
CA ASN A 63 9.45 11.52 -22.84
C ASN A 63 9.68 10.20 -23.60
N TYR A 64 8.74 9.84 -24.50
CA TYR A 64 8.75 8.59 -25.26
C TYR A 64 9.90 8.44 -26.28
N SER A 65 10.70 9.47 -26.50
CA SER A 65 11.81 9.47 -27.47
C SER A 65 13.12 8.88 -26.93
N LEU A 66 13.15 8.46 -25.66
CA LEU A 66 14.34 7.91 -25.02
C LEU A 66 14.52 6.42 -25.33
N SER A 67 15.78 5.99 -25.44
CA SER A 67 16.14 4.57 -25.55
C SER A 67 15.76 3.80 -24.29
N ASP A 68 15.33 2.54 -24.45
CA ASP A 68 15.01 1.61 -23.37
C ASP A 68 16.13 1.47 -22.32
N GLN A 69 17.39 1.57 -22.73
CA GLN A 69 18.53 1.53 -21.78
C GLN A 69 18.55 2.75 -20.87
N HIS A 70 18.36 3.93 -21.45
CA HIS A 70 18.35 5.17 -20.71
C HIS A 70 17.13 5.27 -19.77
N ILE A 71 15.97 4.74 -20.18
CA ILE A 71 14.80 4.61 -19.31
C ILE A 71 15.10 3.75 -18.07
N ARG A 72 15.89 2.65 -18.22
CA ARG A 72 16.31 1.83 -17.08
C ARG A 72 17.24 2.60 -16.14
N GLU A 73 18.23 3.30 -16.68
CA GLU A 73 19.16 4.12 -15.89
C GLU A 73 18.41 5.21 -15.10
N LEU A 74 17.47 5.91 -15.74
CA LEU A 74 16.64 6.90 -15.06
C LEU A 74 15.79 6.27 -13.96
N ASN A 75 15.23 5.09 -14.20
CA ASN A 75 14.47 4.36 -13.19
C ASN A 75 15.35 3.94 -11.98
N ASP A 76 16.58 3.46 -12.24
CA ASP A 76 17.56 3.17 -11.18
C ASP A 76 17.93 4.41 -10.38
N GLN A 77 18.13 5.53 -11.05
CA GLN A 77 18.42 6.79 -10.39
C GLN A 77 17.26 7.28 -9.52
N ILE A 78 16.02 7.14 -9.97
CA ILE A 78 14.84 7.47 -9.17
C ILE A 78 14.76 6.56 -7.94
N ASN A 79 14.96 5.25 -8.10
CA ASN A 79 14.96 4.31 -6.97
C ASN A 79 16.05 4.64 -5.95
N LYS A 80 17.25 5.03 -6.40
CA LYS A 80 18.33 5.52 -5.52
C LYS A 80 17.90 6.79 -4.76
N LEU A 81 17.28 7.76 -5.44
CA LEU A 81 16.79 8.99 -4.80
C LEU A 81 15.68 8.70 -3.78
N ILE A 82 14.77 7.77 -4.06
CA ILE A 82 13.72 7.35 -3.11
C ILE A 82 14.33 6.70 -1.86
N SER A 83 15.36 5.86 -2.03
CA SER A 83 16.07 5.28 -0.88
C SER A 83 16.70 6.36 -0.01
N ILE A 84 17.36 7.36 -0.62
CA ILE A 84 17.96 8.49 0.09
C ILE A 84 16.87 9.33 0.76
N LYS A 85 15.77 9.62 0.08
CA LYS A 85 14.59 10.33 0.60
C LYS A 85 14.05 9.64 1.85
N ASN A 86 13.90 8.32 1.84
CA ASN A 86 13.42 7.56 2.99
C ASN A 86 14.39 7.64 4.18
N LYS A 87 15.71 7.62 3.93
CA LYS A 87 16.71 7.82 5.00
C LYS A 87 16.60 9.21 5.63
N TRP A 88 16.40 10.25 4.82
CA TRP A 88 16.15 11.60 5.33
C TRP A 88 14.84 11.72 6.11
N GLU A 89 13.78 11.03 5.69
CA GLU A 89 12.53 11.00 6.46
C GLU A 89 12.69 10.30 7.81
N ILE A 90 13.41 9.18 7.89
CA ILE A 90 13.75 8.55 9.17
C ILE A 90 14.52 9.53 10.06
N ARG A 91 15.49 10.25 9.50
CA ARG A 91 16.27 11.23 10.25
C ARG A 91 15.44 12.40 10.78
N ILE A 92 14.48 12.89 9.99
CA ILE A 92 13.55 13.94 10.44
C ILE A 92 12.76 13.45 11.65
N ILE A 93 12.32 12.20 11.64
CA ILE A 93 11.60 11.58 12.77
C ILE A 93 12.52 11.44 13.99
N GLU A 94 13.77 10.99 13.81
CA GLU A 94 14.77 10.90 14.89
C GLU A 94 15.06 12.26 15.54
N LEU A 95 15.04 13.35 14.75
CA LEU A 95 15.22 14.71 15.23
C LEU A 95 13.95 15.31 15.89
N GLY A 96 12.86 14.54 15.98
CA GLY A 96 11.59 14.98 16.57
C GLY A 96 10.67 15.77 15.62
N GLY A 97 10.90 15.64 14.31
CA GLY A 97 10.07 16.25 13.27
C GLY A 97 8.83 15.42 12.89
N PRO A 98 8.00 15.93 11.95
CA PRO A 98 6.77 15.27 11.53
C PRO A 98 6.99 14.04 10.63
N ASP A 99 6.06 13.08 10.73
CA ASP A 99 6.07 11.82 9.97
C ASP A 99 5.63 11.99 8.51
N TYR A 100 6.61 12.13 7.61
CA TYR A 100 6.34 12.26 6.17
C TYR A 100 6.25 10.93 5.41
N GLN A 101 6.51 9.80 6.05
CA GLN A 101 6.58 8.50 5.39
C GLN A 101 5.21 8.05 4.86
N THR A 102 4.15 8.30 5.60
CA THR A 102 2.78 7.87 5.26
C THR A 102 2.30 8.52 3.97
N GLU A 103 2.32 9.85 3.92
CA GLU A 103 1.90 10.65 2.75
C GLU A 103 2.80 10.41 1.53
N SER A 104 4.11 10.31 1.76
CA SER A 104 5.03 10.12 0.64
C SER A 104 4.88 8.73 0.00
N ASN A 105 4.65 7.69 0.82
CA ASN A 105 4.45 6.33 0.31
C ASN A 105 3.14 6.20 -0.47
N THR A 106 2.05 6.84 -0.03
CA THR A 106 0.77 6.80 -0.78
C THR A 106 0.90 7.46 -2.15
N LEU A 107 1.55 8.62 -2.24
CA LEU A 107 1.80 9.33 -3.50
C LEU A 107 2.70 8.53 -4.46
N ILE A 108 3.77 7.93 -3.93
CA ILE A 108 4.69 7.12 -4.74
C ILE A 108 3.96 5.88 -5.26
N ASN A 109 3.16 5.21 -4.42
CA ASN A 109 2.44 3.99 -4.81
C ASN A 109 1.35 4.27 -5.86
N ALA A 110 0.76 5.47 -5.88
CA ALA A 110 -0.20 5.86 -6.91
C ALA A 110 0.42 5.94 -8.31
N HIS A 111 1.66 6.44 -8.43
CA HIS A 111 2.34 6.58 -9.72
C HIS A 111 3.23 5.38 -10.09
N CYS A 112 3.63 4.58 -9.10
CA CYS A 112 4.48 3.42 -9.26
C CYS A 112 3.69 2.16 -9.66
N SER A 113 4.37 1.21 -10.31
CA SER A 113 3.97 -0.19 -10.28
C SER A 113 5.12 -1.01 -9.72
N GLU A 114 4.81 -1.79 -8.69
CA GLU A 114 5.76 -2.65 -7.99
C GLU A 114 5.57 -4.09 -8.48
N LEU A 115 6.69 -4.79 -8.65
CA LEU A 115 6.69 -6.24 -8.89
C LEU A 115 6.64 -6.99 -7.55
N LYS A 116 5.78 -7.99 -7.45
CA LYS A 116 5.68 -8.85 -6.26
C LYS A 116 7.00 -9.58 -5.99
N GLY A 117 7.55 -9.40 -4.79
CA GLY A 117 8.78 -10.06 -4.32
C GLY A 117 9.95 -9.09 -4.14
N ASN A 118 9.98 -7.98 -4.88
CA ASN A 118 10.98 -6.92 -4.74
C ASN A 118 10.32 -5.61 -4.31
N ASN A 119 9.85 -5.54 -3.06
CA ASN A 119 9.17 -4.36 -2.50
C ASN A 119 10.02 -3.07 -2.54
N ASN A 120 11.32 -3.16 -2.80
CA ASN A 120 12.24 -2.04 -2.76
C ASN A 120 12.56 -1.44 -4.13
N TYR A 121 12.11 -2.04 -5.24
CA TYR A 121 12.38 -1.56 -6.59
C TYR A 121 11.09 -1.22 -7.34
N LYS A 122 11.00 0.03 -7.76
CA LYS A 122 9.79 0.64 -8.31
C LYS A 122 9.98 0.96 -9.79
N TYR A 123 8.94 0.75 -10.61
CA TYR A 123 8.95 1.15 -12.03
C TYR A 123 8.02 2.35 -12.24
N PHE A 124 8.55 3.41 -12.83
CA PHE A 124 7.84 4.67 -13.05
C PHE A 124 7.50 4.90 -14.53
N GLY A 125 6.31 5.43 -14.82
CA GLY A 125 5.94 5.90 -16.17
C GLY A 125 6.26 4.92 -17.31
N ALA A 126 7.04 5.38 -18.29
CA ALA A 126 7.46 4.60 -19.45
C ALA A 126 8.31 3.37 -19.10
N ALA A 127 8.98 3.34 -17.94
CA ALA A 127 9.74 2.17 -17.49
C ALA A 127 8.86 0.93 -17.27
N LYS A 128 7.54 1.12 -17.04
CA LYS A 128 6.57 0.02 -16.96
C LYS A 128 6.33 -0.67 -18.31
N ASN A 129 6.59 0.03 -19.42
CA ASN A 129 6.33 -0.45 -20.77
C ASN A 129 7.52 -1.21 -21.37
N LEU A 130 8.65 -1.29 -20.68
CA LEU A 130 9.82 -2.04 -21.12
C LEU A 130 9.45 -3.51 -21.38
N LYS A 131 9.92 -4.04 -22.52
CA LYS A 131 9.77 -5.45 -22.89
C LYS A 131 10.37 -6.33 -21.79
N GLY A 132 9.58 -7.25 -21.23
CA GLY A 132 9.91 -8.04 -20.04
C GLY A 132 9.24 -7.53 -18.75
N VAL A 133 9.44 -6.26 -18.37
CA VAL A 133 8.80 -5.68 -17.16
C VAL A 133 7.28 -5.65 -17.33
N ARG A 134 6.82 -5.24 -18.51
CA ARG A 134 5.40 -5.21 -18.86
C ARG A 134 4.74 -6.58 -18.75
N GLU A 135 5.41 -7.63 -19.18
CA GLU A 135 4.87 -9.01 -19.15
C GLU A 135 4.76 -9.53 -17.72
N LEU A 136 5.75 -9.24 -16.88
CA LEU A 136 5.73 -9.60 -15.46
C LEU A 136 4.61 -8.85 -14.72
N LEU A 137 4.48 -7.54 -14.95
CA LEU A 137 3.40 -6.74 -14.37
C LEU A 137 2.02 -7.22 -14.83
N PHE A 138 1.88 -7.59 -16.10
CA PHE A 138 0.62 -8.09 -16.64
C PHE A 138 0.25 -9.45 -16.01
N LYS A 139 1.18 -10.42 -16.00
CA LYS A 139 1.01 -11.71 -15.33
C LYS A 139 0.59 -11.53 -13.88
N GLU A 140 1.27 -10.63 -13.15
CA GLU A 140 0.93 -10.34 -11.76
C GLU A 140 -0.46 -9.71 -11.61
N SER A 141 -0.82 -8.77 -12.48
CA SER A 141 -2.15 -8.16 -12.46
C SER A 141 -3.25 -9.20 -12.68
N ASP A 142 -3.02 -10.17 -13.58
CA ASP A 142 -3.94 -11.26 -13.84
C ASP A 142 -4.00 -12.26 -12.69
N ASP A 143 -2.88 -12.58 -12.06
CA ASP A 143 -2.85 -13.44 -10.88
C ASP A 143 -3.56 -12.79 -9.69
N ARG A 144 -3.38 -11.47 -9.48
CA ARG A 144 -4.15 -10.70 -8.50
C ARG A 144 -5.64 -10.73 -8.79
N ARG A 145 -6.05 -10.52 -10.05
CA ARG A 145 -7.46 -10.61 -10.47
C ARG A 145 -8.02 -12.01 -10.22
N LYS A 146 -7.28 -13.07 -10.58
CA LYS A 146 -7.67 -14.46 -10.32
C LYS A 146 -7.84 -14.75 -8.83
N LEU A 147 -6.94 -14.27 -7.98
CA LEU A 147 -7.03 -14.44 -6.52
C LEU A 147 -8.27 -13.73 -5.95
N VAL A 148 -8.54 -12.49 -6.38
CA VAL A 148 -9.75 -11.76 -5.96
C VAL A 148 -11.02 -12.47 -6.42
N LEU A 149 -11.04 -12.96 -7.65
CA LEU A 149 -12.15 -13.75 -8.19
C LEU A 149 -12.34 -15.05 -7.41
N LYS A 150 -11.25 -15.75 -7.05
CA LYS A 150 -11.31 -16.97 -6.23
C LYS A 150 -11.90 -16.69 -4.85
N LYS A 151 -11.44 -15.65 -4.16
CA LYS A 151 -12.00 -15.22 -2.86
C LYS A 151 -13.48 -14.84 -2.96
N LYS A 152 -13.89 -14.14 -4.04
CA LYS A 152 -15.31 -13.82 -4.28
C LYS A 152 -16.14 -15.08 -4.54
N LYS A 153 -15.61 -16.05 -5.29
CA LYS A 153 -16.27 -17.35 -5.51
C LYS A 153 -16.39 -18.13 -4.20
N GLU A 154 -15.33 -18.19 -3.40
CA GLU A 154 -15.33 -18.81 -2.07
C GLU A 154 -16.38 -18.16 -1.16
N LYS A 155 -16.44 -16.82 -1.11
CA LYS A 155 -17.47 -16.09 -0.36
C LYS A 155 -18.89 -16.42 -0.83
N ARG A 156 -19.14 -16.40 -2.15
CA ARG A 156 -20.46 -16.77 -2.72
C ARG A 156 -20.82 -18.22 -2.45
N ASN A 157 -19.84 -19.13 -2.48
CA ASN A 157 -20.07 -20.53 -2.16
C ASN A 157 -20.44 -20.66 -0.68
N LEU A 158 -19.72 -19.97 0.21
CA LEU A 158 -20.05 -19.92 1.63
C LEU A 158 -21.45 -19.35 1.88
N GLU A 159 -21.85 -18.27 1.20
CA GLU A 159 -23.20 -17.69 1.29
C GLU A 159 -24.30 -18.68 0.86
N LYS A 160 -24.03 -19.59 -0.08
CA LYS A 160 -24.99 -20.63 -0.47
C LYS A 160 -25.18 -21.68 0.62
N PHE A 161 -24.11 -22.02 1.35
CA PHE A 161 -24.17 -23.00 2.43
C PHE A 161 -24.68 -22.38 3.75
N VAL A 162 -24.28 -21.15 4.04
CA VAL A 162 -24.67 -20.39 5.22
C VAL A 162 -25.89 -19.53 4.87
N ASN A 163 -27.01 -20.19 4.57
CA ASN A 163 -28.29 -19.53 4.33
C ASN A 163 -29.06 -19.31 5.66
N ILE A 164 -30.15 -18.55 5.64
CA ILE A 164 -31.09 -18.36 6.75
C ILE A 164 -31.53 -19.69 7.38
N HIS A 165 -31.70 -20.75 6.56
CA HIS A 165 -31.98 -22.10 7.04
C HIS A 165 -30.87 -22.70 7.90
N TYR A 166 -29.59 -22.35 7.68
CA TYR A 166 -28.47 -22.81 8.51
C TYR A 166 -28.57 -22.30 9.95
N PHE A 167 -29.22 -21.15 10.16
CA PHE A 167 -29.45 -20.57 11.48
C PHE A 167 -30.82 -20.97 12.08
N GLY A 168 -31.60 -21.82 11.40
CA GLY A 168 -32.86 -22.36 11.91
C GLY A 168 -34.04 -21.37 11.94
N TYR A 169 -33.92 -20.19 11.34
CA TYR A 169 -34.98 -19.17 11.34
C TYR A 169 -36.28 -19.57 10.62
N CYS A 170 -36.28 -20.67 9.86
CA CYS A 170 -37.47 -21.20 9.18
C CYS A 170 -37.87 -22.60 9.69
N ASP A 171 -37.26 -23.08 10.78
CA ASP A 171 -37.50 -24.45 11.24
C ASP A 171 -38.86 -24.62 11.93
N ASP A 172 -39.43 -23.55 12.51
CA ASP A 172 -40.75 -23.56 13.16
C ASP A 172 -41.91 -23.89 12.18
N GLU A 173 -41.72 -23.60 10.88
CA GLU A 173 -42.71 -23.90 9.83
C GLU A 173 -42.49 -25.28 9.17
N ASN A 174 -41.39 -25.97 9.48
CA ASN A 174 -41.07 -27.28 8.92
C ASN A 174 -41.88 -28.40 9.59
N GLU A 175 -43.04 -28.76 9.00
CA GLU A 175 -43.94 -29.79 9.52
C GLU A 175 -43.28 -31.16 9.81
N ILE A 176 -42.23 -31.52 9.04
CA ILE A 176 -41.50 -32.78 9.21
C ILE A 176 -40.71 -32.75 10.52
N LEU A 177 -40.03 -31.64 10.78
CA LEU A 177 -39.18 -31.42 11.95
C LEU A 177 -40.05 -31.41 13.21
N LEU A 178 -41.19 -30.70 13.16
CA LEU A 178 -42.17 -30.64 14.24
C LEU A 178 -42.77 -32.01 14.60
N LYS A 179 -43.03 -32.87 13.60
CA LYS A 179 -43.49 -34.26 13.83
C LYS A 179 -42.42 -35.11 14.51
N GLU A 180 -41.14 -34.90 14.21
CA GLU A 180 -40.04 -35.60 14.88
C GLU A 180 -39.83 -35.10 16.31
N GLU A 181 -39.89 -33.80 16.54
CA GLU A 181 -39.82 -33.19 17.88
C GLU A 181 -40.92 -33.74 18.79
N LEU A 182 -42.16 -33.80 18.33
CA LEU A 182 -43.29 -34.37 19.08
C LEU A 182 -43.07 -35.86 19.42
N LYS A 183 -42.47 -36.64 18.51
CA LYS A 183 -42.12 -38.04 18.79
C LYS A 183 -41.04 -38.15 19.86
N ILE A 184 -40.02 -37.30 19.80
CA ILE A 184 -38.94 -37.24 20.78
C ILE A 184 -39.47 -36.80 22.15
N GLN A 185 -40.28 -35.74 22.19
CA GLN A 185 -40.92 -35.25 23.41
C GLN A 185 -41.74 -36.34 24.10
N LYS A 186 -42.59 -37.06 23.35
CA LYS A 186 -43.35 -38.21 23.90
C LYS A 186 -42.46 -39.33 24.42
N LYS A 187 -41.28 -39.56 23.82
CA LYS A 187 -40.31 -40.55 24.34
C LYS A 187 -39.68 -40.08 25.64
N LEU A 188 -39.30 -38.80 25.72
CA LEU A 188 -38.75 -38.18 26.94
C LEU A 188 -39.77 -38.21 28.08
N GLU A 189 -41.01 -37.77 27.85
CA GLU A 189 -42.08 -37.82 28.86
C GLU A 189 -42.32 -39.24 29.40
N LYS A 190 -42.31 -40.25 28.53
CA LYS A 190 -42.43 -41.66 28.96
C LYS A 190 -41.26 -42.09 29.84
N ASN A 191 -40.05 -41.62 29.53
CA ASN A 191 -38.86 -41.92 30.33
C ASN A 191 -38.92 -41.20 31.67
N ASP A 192 -39.30 -39.92 31.69
CA ASP A 192 -39.47 -39.12 32.91
C ASP A 192 -40.54 -39.73 33.83
N LEU A 193 -41.67 -40.17 33.27
CA LEU A 193 -42.71 -40.88 34.02
C LEU A 193 -42.21 -42.21 34.62
N LYS A 194 -41.37 -42.96 33.89
CA LYS A 194 -40.74 -44.18 34.42
C LYS A 194 -39.78 -43.85 35.56
N ILE A 195 -38.97 -42.80 35.41
CA ILE A 195 -38.04 -42.32 36.44
C ILE A 195 -38.82 -41.89 37.69
N LEU A 196 -39.86 -41.07 37.54
CA LEU A 196 -40.72 -40.63 38.64
C LEU A 196 -41.40 -41.80 39.36
N LYS A 197 -41.91 -42.79 38.62
CA LYS A 197 -42.46 -44.02 39.23
C LYS A 197 -41.40 -44.76 40.04
N ARG A 198 -40.18 -44.87 39.52
CA ARG A 198 -39.05 -45.52 40.20
C ARG A 198 -38.63 -44.78 41.47
N ILE A 199 -38.59 -43.45 41.43
CA ILE A 199 -38.32 -42.60 42.60
C ILE A 199 -39.43 -42.77 43.65
N ARG A 200 -40.69 -42.76 43.23
CA ARG A 200 -41.85 -42.92 44.13
C ARG A 200 -41.87 -44.30 44.80
N SER A 201 -41.52 -45.37 44.07
CA SER A 201 -41.39 -46.71 44.67
C SER A 201 -40.24 -46.80 45.67
N LEU A 202 -39.12 -46.11 45.43
CA LEU A 202 -38.00 -46.06 46.38
C LEU A 202 -38.37 -45.27 47.65
N LYS A 203 -39.18 -44.22 47.51
CA LYS A 203 -39.63 -43.37 48.64
C LYS A 203 -40.71 -44.02 49.51
N ASN A 204 -41.47 -44.97 48.97
CA ASN A 204 -42.48 -45.73 49.70
C ASN A 204 -41.91 -47.00 50.38
N ASN A 205 -40.69 -47.41 50.03
CA ASN A 205 -40.01 -48.59 50.58
C ASN A 205 -38.99 -48.23 51.69
N ASN A 206 -38.85 -46.95 52.04
CA ASN A 206 -38.14 -46.43 53.21
C ASN A 206 -39.17 -45.81 54.16
#